data_AF-A0A7T5ESW8-F1
#
_entry.id   AF-A0A7T5ESW8-F1
#
_cell.length_a   1.000
_cell.length_b   1.000
_cell.length_c   1.000
_cell.angle_alpha   90.00
_cell.angle_beta   90.00
_cell.angle_gamma   90.00
#
_symmetry.space_group_name_H-M   'P 1'
#
loop_
_entity.id
_entity.type
_entity.pdbx_description
1 polymer ?
#
loop_
_entity_poly.entity_id
_entity_poly.type
_entity_poly.pdbx_seq_one_letter_code
_entity_poly.pdbx_strand_id
1 'polypeptide(L)'
;MAIAYTLFEHVFQNMSHCIYAEQVFCSLTTEMKYLPAFKDNPHLQALHKENYETSYHQNTAAGNLQRLMVGAKTREQEKVLVVVAARCMLEAKKHQAKADEALKTISVPQEHVAWLDASRHWQHMRHRWLKLAMKDLRSAVPPKWWSEAEAMNLS
;
A
#
# COMPACT_ATOMS: atom_id res chain seq x y z
N MET A 1 18.55 -12.76 17.97
CA MET A 1 17.99 -11.38 17.89
C MET A 1 18.37 -10.67 16.59
N ALA A 2 19.64 -10.68 16.14
CA ALA A 2 20.05 -9.93 14.94
C ALA A 2 19.30 -10.29 13.63
N ILE A 3 19.03 -11.57 13.36
CA ILE A 3 18.41 -12.04 12.10
C ILE A 3 16.95 -11.58 11.96
N ALA A 4 16.18 -11.57 13.05
CA ALA A 4 14.79 -11.11 13.02
C ALA A 4 14.72 -9.60 12.77
N TYR A 5 15.68 -8.85 13.29
CA TYR A 5 15.76 -7.39 13.11
C TYR A 5 16.03 -7.02 11.65
N THR A 6 16.98 -7.68 11.00
CA THR A 6 17.29 -7.46 9.58
C THR A 6 16.13 -7.77 8.63
N LEU A 7 15.25 -8.72 9.01
CA LEU A 7 14.05 -9.01 8.22
C LEU A 7 13.01 -7.89 8.33
N PHE A 8 12.76 -7.37 9.53
CA PHE A 8 11.81 -6.26 9.70
C PHE A 8 12.31 -4.95 9.07
N GLU A 9 13.62 -4.71 9.04
CA GLU A 9 14.21 -3.63 8.26
C GLU A 9 13.91 -3.77 6.77
N HIS A 10 14.06 -4.97 6.21
CA HIS A 10 13.75 -5.21 4.79
C HIS A 10 12.25 -5.06 4.50
N VAL A 11 11.37 -5.52 5.40
CA VAL A 11 9.92 -5.29 5.30
C VAL A 11 9.63 -3.78 5.30
N PHE A 12 10.25 -3.03 6.21
CA PHE A 12 10.08 -1.59 6.30
C PHE A 12 10.59 -0.88 5.05
N GLN A 13 11.76 -1.23 4.53
CA GLN A 13 12.30 -0.68 3.28
C GLN A 13 11.37 -0.92 2.09
N ASN A 14 10.83 -2.14 1.96
CA ASN A 14 9.83 -2.44 0.93
C ASN A 14 8.55 -1.61 1.11
N MET A 15 8.11 -1.39 2.35
CA MET A 15 7.00 -0.47 2.62
C MET A 15 7.32 0.97 2.28
N SER A 16 8.54 1.45 2.55
CA SER A 16 8.98 2.80 2.17
C SER A 16 8.98 2.97 0.65
N HIS A 17 9.45 1.98 -0.11
CA HIS A 17 9.36 2.00 -1.57
C HIS A 17 7.91 1.96 -2.08
N CYS A 18 7.04 1.22 -1.40
CA CYS A 18 5.60 1.19 -1.71
C CYS A 18 4.97 2.57 -1.51
N ILE A 19 5.23 3.23 -0.38
CA ILE A 19 4.74 4.58 -0.07
C ILE A 19 5.32 5.62 -1.03
N TYR A 20 6.59 5.49 -1.41
CA TYR A 20 7.15 6.38 -2.43
C TYR A 20 6.42 6.25 -3.77
N ALA A 21 6.16 5.01 -4.21
CA ALA A 21 5.37 4.76 -5.42
C ALA A 21 3.93 5.29 -5.29
N GLU A 22 3.32 5.18 -4.10
CA GLU A 22 2.02 5.78 -3.77
C GLU A 22 2.04 7.29 -3.95
N GLN A 23 3.04 7.99 -3.39
CA GLN A 23 3.16 9.44 -3.46
C GLN A 23 3.23 9.93 -4.91
N VAL A 24 4.04 9.28 -5.75
CA VAL A 24 4.12 9.63 -7.18
C VAL A 24 2.82 9.33 -7.91
N PHE A 25 2.21 8.16 -7.66
CA PHE A 25 0.91 7.80 -8.25
C PHE A 25 -0.21 8.79 -7.89
N CYS A 26 -0.30 9.16 -6.61
CA CYS A 26 -1.27 10.12 -6.10
C CYS A 26 -1.04 11.51 -6.69
N SER A 27 0.22 11.93 -6.87
CA SER A 27 0.56 13.19 -7.55
C SER A 27 0.04 13.19 -8.98
N LEU A 28 0.37 12.17 -9.77
CA LEU A 28 -0.08 12.04 -11.17
C LEU A 28 -1.60 12.05 -11.30
N THR A 29 -2.28 11.22 -10.51
CA THR A 29 -3.74 11.10 -10.56
C THR A 29 -4.45 12.33 -10.04
N THR A 30 -3.84 13.09 -9.12
CA THR A 30 -4.35 14.40 -8.69
C THR A 30 -4.25 15.42 -9.81
N GLU A 31 -3.10 15.48 -10.50
CA GLU A 31 -2.89 16.39 -11.62
C GLU A 31 -3.87 16.12 -12.76
N MET A 32 -4.12 14.84 -13.07
CA MET A 32 -5.13 14.43 -14.05
C MET A 32 -6.50 15.10 -13.78
N LYS A 33 -6.93 15.31 -12.53
CA LYS A 33 -8.22 15.96 -12.23
C LYS A 33 -8.35 17.39 -12.77
N TYR A 34 -7.23 18.06 -12.99
CA TYR A 34 -7.19 19.44 -13.49
C TYR A 34 -7.02 19.52 -15.00
N LEU A 35 -6.81 18.39 -15.68
CA LEU A 35 -6.73 18.31 -17.13
C LEU A 35 -8.14 18.20 -17.74
N PRO A 36 -8.46 18.98 -18.80
CA PRO A 36 -9.79 18.96 -19.41
C PRO A 36 -10.29 17.58 -19.81
N ALA A 37 -9.41 16.70 -20.32
CA ALA A 37 -9.76 15.36 -20.77
C ALA A 37 -10.19 14.38 -19.66
N PHE A 38 -9.91 14.71 -18.40
CA PHE A 38 -10.20 13.88 -17.24
C PHE A 38 -11.20 14.55 -16.28
N LYS A 39 -11.59 15.80 -16.59
CA LYS A 39 -12.52 16.57 -15.78
C LYS A 39 -13.81 15.78 -15.60
N ASP A 40 -14.29 15.74 -14.36
CA ASP A 40 -15.55 15.07 -13.98
C ASP A 40 -15.61 13.55 -14.31
N ASN A 41 -14.47 12.91 -14.59
CA ASN A 41 -14.44 11.47 -14.85
C ASN A 41 -14.74 10.68 -13.56
N PRO A 42 -15.85 9.91 -13.48
CA PRO A 42 -16.26 9.21 -12.27
C PRO A 42 -15.29 8.08 -11.88
N HIS A 43 -14.60 7.48 -12.84
CA HIS A 43 -13.60 6.45 -12.56
C HIS A 43 -12.34 7.04 -11.95
N LEU A 44 -11.94 8.24 -12.35
CA LEU A 44 -10.86 8.97 -11.69
C LEU A 44 -11.25 9.35 -10.25
N GLN A 45 -12.50 9.74 -10.01
CA GLN A 45 -12.99 9.99 -8.64
C GLN A 45 -12.96 8.72 -7.78
N ALA A 46 -13.40 7.58 -8.33
CA ALA A 46 -13.33 6.28 -7.65
C ALA A 46 -11.86 5.91 -7.35
N LEU A 47 -10.96 6.10 -8.32
CA LEU A 47 -9.52 5.87 -8.13
C LEU A 47 -8.95 6.69 -6.97
N HIS A 48 -9.33 7.97 -6.87
CA HIS A 48 -8.93 8.84 -5.77
C HIS A 48 -9.41 8.35 -4.41
N LYS A 49 -10.66 7.89 -4.31
CA LYS A 49 -11.19 7.30 -3.07
C LYS A 49 -10.32 6.12 -2.60
N GLU A 50 -10.01 5.20 -3.51
CA GLU A 50 -9.20 4.02 -3.18
C GLU A 50 -7.74 4.39 -2.85
N ASN A 51 -7.21 5.48 -3.41
CA ASN A 51 -5.89 6.01 -3.04
C ASN A 51 -5.85 6.54 -1.59
N TYR A 52 -6.89 7.22 -1.12
CA TYR A 52 -6.96 7.67 0.27
C TYR A 52 -6.88 6.50 1.24
N GLU A 53 -7.69 5.46 1.01
CA GLU A 53 -7.70 4.25 1.83
C GLU A 53 -6.35 3.51 1.77
N THR A 54 -5.78 3.39 0.57
CA THR A 54 -4.47 2.76 0.39
C THR A 54 -3.38 3.51 1.18
N SER A 55 -3.34 4.84 1.04
CA SER A 55 -2.38 5.69 1.72
C SER A 55 -2.51 5.60 3.25
N TYR A 56 -3.73 5.60 3.79
CA TYR A 56 -3.97 5.44 5.22
C TYR A 56 -3.39 4.12 5.75
N HIS A 57 -3.68 3.01 5.07
CA HIS A 57 -3.23 1.70 5.50
C HIS A 57 -1.72 1.50 5.34
N GLN A 58 -1.11 1.96 4.24
CA GLN A 58 0.34 1.87 4.07
C GLN A 58 1.10 2.66 5.14
N ASN A 59 0.66 3.89 5.45
CA ASN A 59 1.28 4.71 6.49
C ASN A 59 1.12 4.07 7.88
N THR A 60 -0.06 3.54 8.19
CA THR A 60 -0.31 2.81 9.44
C THR A 60 0.58 1.56 9.55
N ALA A 61 0.73 0.79 8.47
CA ALA A 61 1.60 -0.37 8.43
C ALA A 61 3.07 0.00 8.67
N ALA A 62 3.58 1.01 7.95
CA ALA A 62 4.95 1.51 8.10
C ALA A 62 5.21 2.05 9.51
N GLY A 63 4.27 2.79 10.10
CA GLY A 63 4.38 3.29 11.47
C GLY A 63 4.45 2.17 12.51
N ASN A 64 3.68 1.09 12.35
CA ASN A 64 3.76 -0.07 13.24
C ASN A 64 5.09 -0.82 13.09
N LEU A 65 5.62 -0.97 11.86
CA LEU A 65 6.94 -1.53 11.62
C LEU A 65 8.05 -0.68 12.23
N GLN A 66 7.98 0.64 12.10
CA GLN A 66 8.93 1.56 12.73
C GLN A 66 8.93 1.40 14.25
N ARG A 67 7.75 1.35 14.87
CA ARG A 67 7.61 1.13 16.32
C ARG A 67 8.13 -0.23 16.76
N LEU A 68 7.96 -1.26 15.92
CA LEU A 68 8.49 -2.59 16.17
C LEU A 68 10.03 -2.58 16.19
N MET A 69 10.66 -1.91 15.22
CA MET A 69 12.13 -1.80 15.12
C MET A 69 12.72 -0.98 16.28
N VAL A 70 12.09 0.13 16.68
CA VAL A 70 12.57 0.93 17.82
C VAL A 70 12.42 0.17 19.16
N GLY A 71 11.50 -0.79 19.23
CA GLY A 71 11.42 -1.78 20.30
C GLY A 71 10.04 -1.88 20.92
N ALA A 72 9.43 -3.06 20.81
CA ALA A 72 8.28 -3.44 21.62
C ALA A 72 8.72 -3.72 23.07
N LYS A 73 7.93 -3.27 24.05
CA LYS A 73 8.20 -3.48 25.49
C LYS A 73 7.83 -4.88 25.96
N THR A 74 6.89 -5.53 25.28
CA THR A 74 6.41 -6.88 25.60
C THR A 74 6.19 -7.70 24.32
N ARG A 75 6.12 -9.02 24.47
CA ARG A 75 5.84 -9.94 23.35
C ARG A 75 4.43 -9.74 22.81
N GLU A 76 3.48 -9.39 23.67
CA GLU A 76 2.11 -9.05 23.31
C GLU A 76 2.07 -7.77 22.46
N GLN A 77 2.85 -6.75 22.85
CA GLN A 77 2.96 -5.53 22.05
C GLN A 77 3.59 -5.81 20.69
N GLU A 78 4.66 -6.60 20.65
CA GLU A 78 5.30 -7.02 19.40
C GLU A 78 4.30 -7.69 18.45
N LYS A 79 3.54 -8.65 18.98
CA LYS A 79 2.46 -9.32 18.25
C LYS A 79 1.45 -8.32 17.72
N VAL A 80 0.94 -7.41 18.55
CA VAL A 80 -0.07 -6.41 18.12
C VAL A 80 0.47 -5.55 16.99
N LEU A 81 1.69 -5.02 17.10
CA LEU A 81 2.31 -4.20 16.05
C LEU A 81 2.41 -4.96 14.72
N VAL A 82 2.86 -6.21 14.77
CA VAL A 82 2.98 -7.07 13.59
C VAL A 82 1.61 -7.39 12.97
N VAL A 83 0.65 -7.82 13.78
CA VAL A 83 -0.68 -8.22 13.30
C VAL A 83 -1.40 -7.02 12.67
N VAL A 84 -1.35 -5.85 13.30
CA VAL A 84 -1.93 -4.62 12.75
C VAL A 84 -1.23 -4.21 11.46
N ALA A 85 0.11 -4.25 11.41
CA ALA A 85 0.85 -3.93 10.18
C ALA A 85 0.46 -4.86 9.03
N ALA A 86 0.43 -6.18 9.27
CA ALA A 86 0.01 -7.17 8.29
C ALA A 86 -1.43 -6.94 7.82
N ARG A 87 -2.36 -6.62 8.73
CA ARG A 87 -3.74 -6.32 8.38
C ARG A 87 -3.84 -5.10 7.48
N CYS A 88 -3.14 -4.02 7.82
CA CYS A 88 -3.12 -2.82 6.99
C CYS A 88 -2.52 -3.11 5.60
N MET A 89 -1.47 -3.93 5.48
CA MET A 89 -0.96 -4.34 4.16
C MET A 89 -2.00 -5.11 3.34
N LEU A 90 -2.79 -5.98 3.98
CA LEU A 90 -3.87 -6.72 3.34
C LEU A 90 -5.00 -5.79 2.85
N GLU A 91 -5.38 -4.79 3.64
CA GLU A 91 -6.36 -3.78 3.20
C GLU A 91 -5.83 -2.91 2.07
N ALA A 92 -4.59 -2.40 2.20
CA ALA A 92 -3.94 -1.65 1.13
C ALA A 92 -3.93 -2.44 -0.18
N LYS A 93 -3.68 -3.75 -0.13
CA LYS A 93 -3.73 -4.62 -1.32
C LYS A 93 -5.12 -4.68 -1.95
N LYS A 94 -6.19 -4.74 -1.16
CA LYS A 94 -7.58 -4.74 -1.66
C LYS A 94 -7.91 -3.41 -2.34
N HIS A 95 -7.53 -2.30 -1.73
CA HIS A 95 -7.75 -0.96 -2.29
C HIS A 95 -6.91 -0.72 -3.55
N GLN A 96 -5.67 -1.22 -3.60
CA GLN A 96 -4.86 -1.22 -4.83
C GLN A 96 -5.50 -2.04 -5.95
N ALA A 97 -6.15 -3.17 -5.66
CA ALA A 97 -6.87 -3.94 -6.67
C ALA A 97 -8.08 -3.18 -7.23
N LYS A 98 -8.85 -2.49 -6.38
CA LYS A 98 -9.96 -1.62 -6.83
C LYS A 98 -9.46 -0.42 -7.62
N ALA A 99 -8.32 0.15 -7.23
CA ALA A 99 -7.64 1.20 -7.99
C ALA A 99 -7.21 0.70 -9.39
N ASP A 100 -6.75 -0.55 -9.54
CA ASP A 100 -6.47 -1.12 -10.86
C ASP A 100 -7.73 -1.20 -11.73
N GLU A 101 -8.85 -1.61 -11.15
CA GLU A 101 -10.12 -1.69 -11.86
C GLU A 101 -10.57 -0.32 -12.34
N ALA A 102 -10.54 0.70 -11.46
CA ALA A 102 -10.88 2.07 -11.82
C ALA A 102 -9.91 2.66 -12.87
N LEU A 103 -8.61 2.38 -12.78
CA LEU A 103 -7.62 2.88 -13.74
C LEU A 103 -7.78 2.27 -15.13
N LYS A 104 -8.20 1.00 -15.23
CA LYS A 104 -8.47 0.31 -16.51
C LYS A 104 -9.68 0.87 -17.25
N THR A 105 -10.65 1.45 -16.54
CA THR A 105 -11.87 2.00 -17.13
C THR A 105 -11.75 3.45 -17.57
N ILE A 106 -10.64 4.14 -17.23
CA ILE A 106 -10.39 5.50 -17.72
C ILE A 106 -9.95 5.43 -19.19
N SER A 107 -10.73 6.06 -20.06
CA SER A 107 -10.41 6.28 -21.47
C SER A 107 -10.21 7.76 -21.73
N VAL A 108 -9.21 8.11 -22.53
CA VAL A 108 -8.87 9.50 -22.90
C VAL A 108 -8.41 9.61 -24.35
N PRO A 109 -8.45 10.82 -24.94
CA PRO A 109 -7.83 11.10 -26.22
C PRO A 109 -6.34 10.71 -26.27
N GLN A 110 -5.83 10.43 -27.46
CA GLN A 110 -4.47 9.90 -27.68
C GLN A 110 -3.39 10.79 -27.07
N GLU A 111 -3.56 12.10 -27.12
CA GLU A 111 -2.65 13.10 -26.57
C GLU A 111 -2.49 13.02 -25.04
N HIS A 112 -3.39 12.33 -24.34
CA HIS A 112 -3.37 12.16 -22.88
C HIS A 112 -3.00 10.75 -22.42
N VAL A 113 -2.75 9.81 -23.35
CA VAL A 113 -2.43 8.40 -23.02
C VAL A 113 -1.18 8.28 -22.15
N ALA A 114 -0.19 9.16 -22.32
CA ALA A 114 1.03 9.17 -21.52
C ALA A 114 0.77 9.31 -20.01
N TRP A 115 -0.28 10.05 -19.61
CA TRP A 115 -0.68 10.15 -18.21
C TRP A 115 -1.18 8.82 -17.67
N LEU A 116 -2.02 8.12 -18.43
CA LEU A 116 -2.50 6.79 -18.03
C LEU A 116 -1.38 5.77 -17.96
N ASP A 117 -0.43 5.81 -18.89
CA ASP A 117 0.71 4.89 -18.87
C ASP A 117 1.65 5.16 -17.70
N ALA A 118 1.91 6.44 -17.37
CA ALA A 118 2.64 6.81 -16.17
C ALA A 118 1.91 6.34 -14.90
N SER A 119 0.60 6.57 -14.80
CA SER A 119 -0.21 6.07 -13.68
C SER A 119 -0.15 4.54 -13.59
N ARG A 120 -0.32 3.80 -14.69
CA ARG A 120 -0.24 2.32 -14.70
C ARG A 120 1.12 1.82 -14.25
N HIS A 121 2.19 2.49 -14.68
CA HIS A 121 3.55 2.16 -14.24
C HIS A 121 3.68 2.29 -12.72
N TRP A 122 3.31 3.43 -12.16
CA TRP A 122 3.42 3.66 -10.72
C TRP A 122 2.46 2.79 -9.90
N GLN A 123 1.28 2.48 -10.45
CA GLN A 123 0.37 1.50 -9.88
C GLN A 123 1.02 0.11 -9.77
N HIS A 124 1.67 -0.34 -10.85
CA HIS A 124 2.42 -1.59 -10.83
C HIS A 124 3.54 -1.59 -9.78
N MET A 125 4.26 -0.48 -9.64
CA MET A 125 5.31 -0.33 -8.63
C MET A 125 4.76 -0.42 -7.20
N ARG A 126 3.62 0.22 -6.91
CA ARG A 126 2.91 0.11 -5.61
C ARG A 126 2.60 -1.35 -5.27
N HIS A 127 2.01 -2.10 -6.20
CA HIS A 127 1.70 -3.52 -6.03
C HIS A 127 2.94 -4.38 -5.79
N ARG A 128 3.98 -4.17 -6.61
CA ARG A 128 5.23 -4.91 -6.51
C ARG A 128 5.83 -4.81 -5.12
N TRP A 129 5.99 -3.59 -4.62
CA TRP A 129 6.61 -3.35 -3.32
C TRP A 129 5.75 -3.84 -2.16
N LEU A 130 4.42 -3.64 -2.22
CA LEU A 130 3.51 -4.18 -1.20
C LEU A 130 3.59 -5.71 -1.13
N LYS A 131 3.59 -6.38 -2.29
CA LYS A 131 3.70 -7.84 -2.37
C LYS A 131 5.00 -8.36 -1.76
N LEU A 132 6.12 -7.67 -2.00
CA LEU A 132 7.42 -8.01 -1.40
C LEU A 132 7.39 -7.82 0.11
N ALA A 133 6.93 -6.66 0.60
CA ALA A 133 6.79 -6.40 2.03
C ALA A 133 5.94 -7.47 2.75
N MET A 134 4.79 -7.82 2.17
CA MET A 134 3.90 -8.85 2.71
C MET A 134 4.55 -10.24 2.73
N LYS A 135 5.26 -10.60 1.66
CA LYS A 135 5.97 -11.89 1.57
C LYS A 135 7.02 -11.99 2.67
N ASP A 136 7.83 -10.95 2.82
CA ASP A 136 8.91 -10.92 3.80
C ASP A 136 8.35 -10.92 5.22
N LEU A 137 7.31 -10.12 5.49
CA LEU A 137 6.65 -10.08 6.80
C LEU A 137 6.07 -11.45 7.15
N ARG A 138 5.38 -12.09 6.21
CA ARG A 138 4.83 -13.44 6.42
C ARG A 138 5.91 -14.48 6.72
N SER A 139 7.10 -14.34 6.15
CA SER A 139 8.23 -15.23 6.42
C SER A 139 8.92 -14.97 7.76
N ALA A 140 8.81 -13.74 8.28
CA ALA A 140 9.47 -13.30 9.50
C ALA A 140 8.66 -13.57 10.78
N VAL A 141 7.40 -14.00 10.67
CA VAL A 141 6.45 -14.06 11.79
C VAL A 141 5.85 -15.45 11.96
N PRO A 142 5.42 -15.85 13.18
CA PRO A 142 4.69 -17.09 13.38
C PRO A 142 3.43 -17.16 12.50
N PRO A 143 3.11 -18.32 11.86
CA PRO A 143 1.93 -18.45 11.00
C PRO A 143 0.62 -18.02 11.66
N LYS A 144 0.49 -18.29 12.97
CA LYS A 144 -0.67 -17.87 13.77
C LYS A 144 -0.89 -16.36 13.73
N TRP A 145 0.17 -15.55 13.79
CA TRP A 145 0.03 -14.09 13.77
C TRP A 145 -0.46 -13.59 12.41
N TRP A 146 -0.02 -14.22 11.32
CA TRP A 146 -0.53 -13.92 9.99
C TRP A 146 -2.02 -14.26 9.85
N SER A 147 -2.43 -15.46 10.31
CA SER A 147 -3.85 -15.86 10.29
C SER A 147 -4.73 -14.94 11.15
N GLU A 148 -4.21 -14.45 12.29
CA GLU A 148 -4.91 -13.44 13.09
C GLU A 148 -5.09 -12.12 12.33
N ALA A 149 -4.09 -11.68 11.54
CA ALA A 149 -4.22 -10.50 10.69
C ALA A 149 -5.24 -10.69 9.57
N GLU A 150 -5.34 -11.89 8.99
CA GLU A 150 -6.36 -12.21 7.97
C GLU A 150 -7.78 -12.16 8.56
N ALA A 151 -7.96 -12.61 9.80
CA ALA A 151 -9.24 -12.65 10.50
C ALA A 151 -9.65 -11.32 11.18
N MET A 152 -8.71 -10.40 11.41
CA MET A 152 -8.97 -9.12 12.07
C MET A 152 -9.86 -8.21 11.22
N ASN A 153 -10.87 -7.57 11.79
CA ASN A 153 -11.61 -6.50 11.13
C ASN A 153 -11.10 -5.14 11.64
N LEU A 154 -10.66 -4.28 10.73
CA LEU A 154 -10.47 -2.86 11.01
C LEU A 154 -11.82 -2.19 10.70
N SER A 155 -12.49 -1.71 11.75
CA SER A 155 -13.74 -0.95 11.65
C SER A 155 -13.52 0.40 10.97
#